data_AF-A0A2E0TR66-F1
#
_entry.id   AF-A0A2E0TR66-F1
#
_cell.length_a   1.000
_cell.length_b   1.000
_cell.length_c   1.000
_cell.angle_alpha   90.00
_cell.angle_beta   90.00
_cell.angle_gamma   90.00
#
_symmetry.space_group_name_H-M   'P 1'
#
loop_
_entity.id
_entity.type
_entity.pdbx_description
1 polymer ?
#
loop_
_entity_poly.entity_id
_entity_poly.type
_entity_poly.pdbx_seq_one_letter_code
_entity_poly.pdbx_strand_id
1 'polypeptide(L)'
;MLALAVAACGGDDDGGGEDAGGDGIDSGVVVLPDGGTLLPDGNVIPTPDAGEGFDGGGGGEDAGEPGVDAATEPPDGGAMGCVPASCAGRYYACGDCLDNDGDGEVDAEDPDCLGACDNNEGGYDLGIPGGEVGRCDRDCYYDTNQGAGNDGCEWDQRCDPTLAEVTNCRGSGSATCDPVDGELCEMTCASITPNGCDCFGCCELPARSGNFVFLGTQDMDGNPTCTLDDVEDPERCHPCEPVDGFCYNECGRCELCLGRGPEDLPDDCFPPPPEDAGMPDAGPEPDGGFPDAGPEPDAGTEIPTCDDGRQACGVPGLPECPTDYYCLTGCCTLFF
;
A
#
# COMPACT_ATOMS: atom_id res chain seq x y z
N MET A 1 -35.28 -53.95 14.81
CA MET A 1 -36.15 -53.41 13.74
C MET A 1 -35.26 -52.49 12.92
N LEU A 2 -34.71 -52.95 11.79
CA LEU A 2 -35.30 -52.90 10.44
C LEU A 2 -35.57 -51.44 10.03
N ALA A 3 -35.01 -50.83 8.98
CA ALA A 3 -34.46 -51.37 7.75
C ALA A 3 -33.39 -50.45 7.15
N LEU A 4 -32.47 -51.11 6.44
CA LEU A 4 -31.48 -50.60 5.50
C LEU A 4 -32.18 -50.29 4.16
N ALA A 5 -31.83 -49.20 3.47
CA ALA A 5 -32.18 -48.99 2.07
C ALA A 5 -30.94 -48.55 1.30
N VAL A 6 -30.39 -49.53 0.56
CA VAL A 6 -29.37 -49.37 -0.48
C VAL A 6 -30.11 -49.02 -1.77
N ALA A 7 -29.65 -48.00 -2.49
CA ALA A 7 -29.99 -47.79 -3.89
C ALA A 7 -28.70 -47.86 -4.70
N ALA A 8 -28.52 -48.97 -5.40
CA ALA A 8 -27.56 -49.15 -6.48
C ALA A 8 -28.36 -49.22 -7.78
N CYS A 9 -27.93 -48.48 -8.79
CA CYS A 9 -28.15 -48.82 -10.19
C CYS A 9 -26.78 -48.86 -10.87
N GLY A 10 -26.49 -49.98 -11.53
CA GLY A 10 -25.28 -50.20 -12.30
C GLY A 10 -25.61 -50.48 -13.76
N GLY A 11 -24.55 -50.32 -14.56
CA GLY A 11 -24.27 -50.98 -15.84
C GLY A 11 -24.49 -50.13 -17.09
N ASP A 12 -23.67 -50.20 -18.15
CA ASP A 12 -22.39 -50.87 -18.42
C ASP A 12 -21.93 -50.38 -19.84
N ASP A 13 -20.61 -50.34 -20.05
CA ASP A 13 -19.85 -50.57 -21.31
C ASP A 13 -19.92 -49.64 -22.55
N ASP A 14 -18.77 -49.05 -22.95
CA ASP A 14 -17.86 -49.58 -24.01
C ASP A 14 -16.96 -48.50 -24.69
N GLY A 15 -15.69 -48.87 -24.91
CA GLY A 15 -14.77 -48.28 -25.93
C GLY A 15 -13.70 -47.34 -25.36
N GLY A 16 -12.48 -47.80 -25.06
CA GLY A 16 -11.38 -48.00 -26.03
C GLY A 16 -10.62 -46.66 -26.19
N GLY A 17 -9.37 -46.46 -25.77
CA GLY A 17 -8.24 -47.35 -25.58
C GLY A 17 -7.17 -46.89 -26.56
N GLU A 18 -6.19 -46.10 -26.12
CA GLU A 18 -4.88 -45.93 -26.76
C GLU A 18 -3.81 -45.67 -25.69
N ASP A 19 -2.79 -46.52 -25.69
CA ASP A 19 -1.56 -46.41 -24.90
C ASP A 19 -0.70 -45.25 -25.40
N ALA A 20 -0.15 -44.47 -24.47
CA ALA A 20 1.18 -43.88 -24.62
C ALA A 20 1.86 -43.87 -23.25
N GLY A 21 2.87 -44.73 -23.11
CA GLY A 21 3.79 -44.72 -21.98
C GLY A 21 4.92 -43.71 -22.18
N GLY A 22 5.60 -43.41 -21.06
CA GLY A 22 6.79 -42.57 -20.95
C GLY A 22 6.46 -41.22 -20.33
N ASP A 23 7.10 -40.72 -19.28
CA ASP A 23 8.23 -41.17 -18.49
C ASP A 23 8.06 -40.61 -17.07
N GLY A 24 8.55 -41.34 -16.08
CA GLY A 24 8.54 -40.87 -14.70
C GLY A 24 9.41 -39.62 -14.53
N ILE A 25 8.80 -38.56 -13.99
CA ILE A 25 9.52 -37.53 -13.26
C ILE A 25 9.04 -37.58 -11.80
N ASP A 26 9.93 -38.08 -10.95
CA ASP A 26 9.79 -38.08 -9.51
C ASP A 26 10.13 -36.67 -9.03
N SER A 27 9.13 -35.78 -8.94
CA SER A 27 9.18 -34.48 -8.25
C SER A 27 7.74 -34.01 -8.07
N GLY A 28 7.33 -33.76 -6.82
CA GLY A 28 5.95 -33.46 -6.38
C GLY A 28 5.38 -32.13 -6.87
N VAL A 29 5.34 -31.95 -8.19
CA VAL A 29 4.83 -30.77 -8.88
C VAL A 29 3.40 -31.06 -9.33
N VAL A 30 2.45 -30.21 -8.93
CA VAL A 30 1.03 -30.31 -9.32
C VAL A 30 0.71 -29.18 -10.30
N VAL A 31 0.26 -29.52 -11.52
CA VAL A 31 -0.15 -28.52 -12.51
C VAL A 31 -1.63 -28.19 -12.30
N LEU A 32 -1.94 -26.91 -12.13
CA LEU A 32 -3.29 -26.37 -11.95
C LEU A 32 -4.04 -26.26 -13.29
N PRO A 33 -5.38 -26.21 -13.28
CA PRO A 33 -6.20 -26.11 -14.51
C PRO A 33 -5.89 -24.87 -15.35
N ASP A 34 -5.33 -23.84 -14.72
CA ASP A 34 -5.05 -22.52 -15.29
C ASP A 34 -3.62 -22.45 -15.87
N GLY A 35 -2.93 -23.59 -15.97
CA GLY A 35 -1.56 -23.70 -16.48
C GLY A 35 -0.48 -23.47 -15.43
N GLY A 36 -0.81 -22.85 -14.29
CA GLY A 36 0.11 -22.61 -13.18
C GLY A 36 0.69 -23.90 -12.57
N THR A 37 1.89 -23.80 -12.02
CA THR A 37 2.61 -24.93 -11.42
C THR A 37 2.71 -24.75 -9.91
N LEU A 38 2.13 -25.68 -9.13
CA LEU A 38 2.29 -25.75 -7.68
C LEU A 38 3.55 -26.54 -7.32
N LEU A 39 4.43 -25.87 -6.58
CA LEU A 39 5.63 -26.47 -6.02
C LEU A 39 5.33 -27.19 -4.68
N PRO A 40 6.18 -28.14 -4.25
CA PRO A 40 6.01 -28.88 -3.00
C PRO A 40 6.04 -28.02 -1.72
N ASP A 41 6.53 -26.78 -1.80
CA ASP A 41 6.59 -25.79 -0.73
C ASP A 41 5.36 -24.85 -0.67
N GLY A 42 4.41 -25.03 -1.58
CA GLY A 42 3.15 -24.27 -1.61
C GLY A 42 3.18 -23.01 -2.48
N ASN A 43 4.32 -22.68 -3.09
CA ASN A 43 4.41 -21.58 -4.04
C ASN A 43 3.76 -21.95 -5.38
N VAL A 44 3.06 -20.97 -5.98
CA VAL A 44 2.50 -21.06 -7.33
C VAL A 44 3.42 -20.30 -8.28
N ILE A 45 3.96 -20.98 -9.30
CA ILE A 45 4.60 -20.31 -10.42
C ILE A 45 3.51 -20.07 -11.48
N PRO A 46 3.06 -18.82 -11.72
CA PRO A 46 2.20 -18.53 -12.86
C PRO A 46 2.98 -18.77 -14.15
N THR A 47 2.37 -19.43 -15.13
CA THR A 47 3.01 -19.57 -16.44
C THR A 47 3.07 -18.19 -17.12
N PRO A 48 4.19 -17.79 -17.75
CA PRO A 48 4.11 -16.78 -18.79
C PRO A 48 3.19 -17.35 -19.88
N ASP A 49 2.18 -16.56 -20.27
CA ASP A 49 1.13 -16.94 -21.20
C ASP A 49 1.65 -17.78 -22.38
N ALA A 50 1.28 -19.06 -22.38
CA ALA A 50 1.55 -19.98 -23.48
C ALA A 50 0.60 -19.68 -24.65
N GLY A 51 0.87 -18.60 -25.38
CA GLY A 51 0.31 -18.36 -26.70
C GLY A 51 1.02 -19.19 -27.76
N GLU A 52 0.89 -20.52 -27.75
CA GLU A 52 1.41 -21.37 -28.83
C GLU A 52 0.32 -21.71 -29.84
N GLY A 53 0.28 -20.93 -30.92
CA GLY A 53 -0.34 -21.30 -32.19
C GLY A 53 0.71 -21.25 -33.30
N PHE A 54 1.55 -22.28 -33.40
CA PHE A 54 2.38 -22.49 -34.58
C PHE A 54 1.52 -23.03 -35.74
N ASP A 55 1.42 -22.27 -36.82
CA ASP A 55 1.32 -22.85 -38.16
C ASP A 55 2.38 -22.22 -39.06
N GLY A 56 3.13 -23.08 -39.74
CA GLY A 56 4.29 -22.70 -40.52
C GLY A 56 3.93 -22.39 -41.97
N GLY A 57 4.81 -21.60 -42.62
CA GLY A 57 5.07 -21.79 -44.04
C GLY A 57 5.14 -20.52 -44.90
N GLY A 58 6.38 -20.08 -45.17
CA GLY A 58 6.83 -19.93 -46.56
C GLY A 58 6.88 -18.52 -47.17
N GLY A 59 8.08 -17.94 -47.16
CA GLY A 59 8.74 -17.40 -48.35
C GLY A 59 8.45 -15.94 -48.76
N GLY A 60 9.52 -15.17 -48.95
CA GLY A 60 9.50 -13.96 -49.77
C GLY A 60 10.37 -12.83 -49.21
N GLU A 61 11.56 -12.67 -49.77
CA GLU A 61 12.41 -11.49 -49.62
C GLU A 61 11.71 -10.24 -50.17
N ASP A 62 11.72 -9.11 -49.46
CA ASP A 62 12.09 -7.81 -50.02
C ASP A 62 12.16 -6.71 -48.95
N ALA A 63 13.18 -5.86 -49.12
CA ALA A 63 13.55 -4.78 -48.22
C ALA A 63 12.59 -3.58 -48.27
N GLY A 64 12.35 -2.96 -47.11
CA GLY A 64 11.78 -1.63 -47.02
C GLY A 64 11.31 -1.28 -45.60
N GLU A 65 12.12 -0.51 -44.86
CA GLU A 65 11.59 0.44 -43.87
C GLU A 65 10.53 1.35 -44.54
N PRO A 66 9.51 1.90 -43.84
CA PRO A 66 9.57 2.38 -42.45
C PRO A 66 8.32 2.09 -41.59
N GLY A 67 8.43 2.34 -40.29
CA GLY A 67 7.29 2.44 -39.37
C GLY A 67 7.39 1.48 -38.21
N VAL A 68 8.25 1.80 -37.24
CA VAL A 68 8.08 1.26 -35.89
C VAL A 68 6.86 1.94 -35.28
N ASP A 69 5.69 1.34 -35.47
CA ASP A 69 4.57 1.56 -34.58
C ASP A 69 5.00 0.97 -33.23
N ALA A 70 5.34 1.87 -32.31
CA ALA A 70 5.57 1.55 -30.92
C ALA A 70 4.33 0.83 -30.38
N ALA A 71 4.46 -0.48 -30.17
CA ALA A 71 3.67 -1.14 -29.16
C ALA A 71 4.16 -0.56 -27.83
N THR A 72 3.33 0.30 -27.24
CA THR A 72 3.44 0.69 -25.85
C THR A 72 3.34 -0.58 -25.03
N GLU A 73 4.49 -1.11 -24.61
CA GLU A 73 4.54 -1.93 -23.41
C GLU A 73 4.09 -0.99 -22.28
N PRO A 74 3.14 -1.39 -21.40
CA PRO A 74 3.02 -0.67 -20.14
C PRO A 74 4.41 -0.75 -19.51
N PRO A 75 5.00 0.38 -19.08
CA PRO A 75 6.27 0.30 -18.39
C PRO A 75 6.02 -0.63 -17.20
N ASP A 76 6.79 -1.72 -17.09
CA ASP A 76 6.97 -2.38 -15.81
C ASP A 76 7.53 -1.32 -14.87
N GLY A 77 6.62 -0.60 -14.20
CA GLY A 77 6.87 0.56 -13.35
C GLY A 77 7.56 0.19 -12.06
N GLY A 78 8.04 -1.05 -11.92
CA GLY A 78 8.91 -1.45 -10.82
C GLY A 78 10.12 -0.53 -10.78
N ALA A 79 10.04 0.48 -9.93
CA ALA A 79 11.14 1.37 -9.64
C ALA A 79 12.35 0.50 -9.35
N MET A 80 13.46 0.71 -10.06
CA MET A 80 14.74 0.09 -9.72
C MET A 80 15.15 0.61 -8.32
N GLY A 81 14.61 0.00 -7.26
CA GLY A 81 14.67 0.52 -5.89
C GLY A 81 13.52 0.13 -4.96
N CYS A 82 12.42 -0.46 -5.44
CA CYS A 82 11.34 -0.88 -4.52
C CYS A 82 11.76 -2.07 -3.63
N VAL A 83 11.47 -1.97 -2.33
CA VAL A 83 11.70 -3.01 -1.32
C VAL A 83 10.36 -3.51 -0.82
N PRO A 84 9.98 -4.78 -1.08
CA PRO A 84 8.69 -5.31 -0.65
C PRO A 84 8.50 -5.20 0.85
N ALA A 85 7.30 -4.76 1.26
CA ALA A 85 6.92 -4.60 2.65
C ALA A 85 5.77 -5.54 2.97
N SER A 86 5.99 -6.46 3.91
CA SER A 86 4.94 -7.39 4.32
C SER A 86 4.12 -6.81 5.47
N CYS A 87 2.82 -7.08 5.45
CA CYS A 87 1.91 -6.90 6.58
C CYS A 87 1.55 -8.28 7.14
N ALA A 88 1.93 -8.57 8.39
CA ALA A 88 1.76 -9.88 9.03
C ALA A 88 2.26 -11.09 8.19
N GLY A 89 3.31 -10.90 7.39
CA GLY A 89 3.87 -11.93 6.51
C GLY A 89 3.08 -12.17 5.21
N ARG A 90 2.23 -11.22 4.80
CA ARG A 90 1.58 -11.17 3.49
C ARG A 90 2.00 -9.90 2.77
N TYR A 91 2.10 -9.97 1.44
CA TYR A 91 2.24 -8.80 0.58
C TYR A 91 0.85 -8.48 0.03
N TYR A 92 0.41 -7.25 0.26
CA TYR A 92 -0.80 -6.69 -0.33
C TYR A 92 -0.40 -5.74 -1.46
N ALA A 93 -1.38 -5.24 -2.21
CA ALA A 93 -1.16 -4.39 -3.37
C ALA A 93 -0.14 -3.27 -3.08
N CYS A 94 -0.38 -2.47 -2.03
CA CYS A 94 0.51 -1.38 -1.60
C CYS A 94 1.82 -1.82 -0.94
N GLY A 95 2.33 -3.02 -1.18
CA GLY A 95 3.59 -3.48 -0.59
C GLY A 95 4.26 -4.61 -1.36
N ASP A 96 3.78 -4.91 -2.56
CA ASP A 96 4.28 -6.00 -3.40
C ASP A 96 5.23 -5.53 -4.52
N CYS A 97 5.52 -4.23 -4.57
CA CYS A 97 6.38 -3.55 -5.53
C CYS A 97 5.85 -3.58 -6.97
N LEU A 98 4.53 -3.64 -7.13
CA LEU A 98 3.87 -3.61 -8.42
C LEU A 98 2.84 -2.48 -8.44
N ASP A 99 2.83 -1.70 -9.51
CA ASP A 99 1.72 -0.80 -9.88
C ASP A 99 0.47 -1.65 -10.24
N ASN A 100 -0.38 -1.92 -9.26
CA ASN A 100 -1.56 -2.78 -9.32
C ASN A 100 -2.75 -2.08 -10.00
N ASP A 101 -2.82 -0.75 -9.96
CA ASP A 101 -3.92 0.03 -10.54
C ASP A 101 -3.58 0.67 -11.91
N GLY A 102 -2.29 0.74 -12.25
CA GLY A 102 -1.76 1.13 -13.54
C GLY A 102 -1.59 2.65 -13.72
N ASP A 103 -1.52 3.41 -12.63
CA ASP A 103 -1.41 4.87 -12.67
C ASP A 103 0.04 5.38 -12.84
N GLY A 104 1.01 4.48 -12.63
CA GLY A 104 2.44 4.72 -12.78
C GLY A 104 3.19 5.01 -11.47
N GLU A 105 2.52 5.01 -10.33
CA GLU A 105 3.09 5.05 -8.99
C GLU A 105 3.13 3.63 -8.40
N VAL A 106 3.96 3.40 -7.37
CA VAL A 106 4.17 2.04 -6.81
C VAL A 106 4.21 2.11 -5.29
N ASP A 107 3.37 1.30 -4.62
CA ASP A 107 3.38 1.10 -3.18
C ASP A 107 3.49 2.43 -2.38
N ALA A 108 4.62 2.66 -1.70
CA ALA A 108 4.85 3.83 -0.85
C ALA A 108 5.12 5.13 -1.61
N GLU A 109 5.36 5.03 -2.92
CA GLU A 109 5.43 6.19 -3.81
C GLU A 109 4.02 6.60 -4.28
N ASP A 110 3.03 5.71 -4.16
CA ASP A 110 1.62 5.94 -4.51
C ASP A 110 0.88 6.73 -3.39
N PRO A 111 0.30 7.91 -3.68
CA PRO A 111 -0.47 8.71 -2.73
C PRO A 111 -1.82 8.11 -2.30
N ASP A 112 -2.37 7.14 -3.02
CA ASP A 112 -3.59 6.41 -2.67
C ASP A 112 -3.32 5.27 -1.66
N CYS A 113 -2.07 4.80 -1.53
CA CYS A 113 -1.70 3.74 -0.62
C CYS A 113 -1.62 4.16 0.86
N LEU A 114 -2.36 3.44 1.72
CA LEU A 114 -2.45 3.73 3.16
C LEU A 114 -1.38 3.04 4.02
N GLY A 115 -0.64 2.08 3.46
CA GLY A 115 0.36 1.30 4.17
C GLY A 115 0.52 -0.11 3.60
N ALA A 116 1.48 -0.89 4.12
CA ALA A 116 1.72 -2.25 3.64
C ALA A 116 0.57 -3.24 3.91
N CYS A 117 -0.41 -2.87 4.74
CA CYS A 117 -1.63 -3.65 4.98
C CYS A 117 -2.76 -3.33 4.01
N ASP A 118 -2.55 -2.37 3.10
CA ASP A 118 -3.53 -1.94 2.12
C ASP A 118 -3.46 -2.79 0.84
N ASN A 119 -4.61 -3.32 0.44
CA ASN A 119 -4.77 -4.18 -0.73
C ASN A 119 -5.51 -3.48 -1.87
N ASN A 120 -5.52 -2.15 -1.87
CA ASN A 120 -6.17 -1.34 -2.89
C ASN A 120 -5.35 -0.07 -3.18
N GLU A 121 -4.70 -0.05 -4.34
CA GLU A 121 -3.97 1.15 -4.81
C GLU A 121 -4.90 2.18 -5.47
N GLY A 122 -6.15 1.81 -5.80
CA GLY A 122 -7.09 2.71 -6.49
C GLY A 122 -8.03 3.50 -5.56
N GLY A 123 -7.78 3.53 -4.25
CA GLY A 123 -8.58 4.34 -3.31
C GLY A 123 -8.44 3.94 -1.84
N TYR A 124 -9.08 4.70 -0.96
CA TYR A 124 -8.78 4.67 0.48
C TYR A 124 -9.51 3.61 1.32
N ASP A 125 -10.16 2.64 0.69
CA ASP A 125 -10.61 1.42 1.35
C ASP A 125 -9.50 0.38 1.29
N LEU A 126 -9.15 -0.24 2.42
CA LEU A 126 -8.03 -1.18 2.47
C LEU A 126 -8.19 -2.44 1.60
N GLY A 127 -9.39 -2.78 1.13
CA GLY A 127 -9.62 -4.00 0.36
C GLY A 127 -9.33 -5.32 1.09
N ILE A 128 -9.17 -5.31 2.43
CA ILE A 128 -8.87 -6.51 3.24
C ILE A 128 -10.11 -7.09 3.95
N PRO A 129 -10.19 -8.44 4.10
CA PRO A 129 -11.25 -9.08 4.89
C PRO A 129 -11.25 -8.63 6.35
N GLY A 130 -12.42 -8.37 6.93
CA GLY A 130 -12.53 -7.80 8.29
C GLY A 130 -12.69 -6.29 8.28
N GLY A 131 -12.44 -5.64 7.13
CA GLY A 131 -13.00 -4.38 6.65
C GLY A 131 -14.51 -4.36 6.63
N GLU A 132 -15.18 -4.61 7.77
CA GLU A 132 -16.64 -4.60 7.82
C GLU A 132 -17.16 -3.16 7.74
N VAL A 133 -17.15 -2.67 6.50
CA VAL A 133 -18.17 -1.86 5.87
C VAL A 133 -19.48 -1.84 6.67
N GLY A 134 -19.78 -0.68 7.27
CA GLY A 134 -21.04 -0.44 8.00
C GLY A 134 -21.04 -0.78 9.50
N ARG A 135 -19.90 -1.14 10.10
CA ARG A 135 -19.74 -1.20 11.56
C ARG A 135 -19.46 0.18 12.17
N CYS A 136 -19.96 0.35 13.40
CA CYS A 136 -19.83 1.61 14.14
C CYS A 136 -18.69 1.56 15.14
N ASP A 137 -18.42 0.36 15.65
CA ASP A 137 -17.18 -0.04 16.29
C ASP A 137 -16.06 -0.06 15.26
N ARG A 138 -15.01 0.71 15.53
CA ARG A 138 -13.81 0.83 14.70
C ARG A 138 -12.62 0.36 15.49
N ASP A 139 -11.76 -0.32 14.75
CA ASP A 139 -10.41 -0.62 15.16
C ASP A 139 -9.42 0.39 14.54
N CYS A 140 -8.15 0.14 14.76
CA CYS A 140 -7.05 0.69 13.98
C CYS A 140 -7.33 0.61 12.47
N TYR A 141 -7.43 1.75 11.79
CA TYR A 141 -7.82 1.78 10.37
C TYR A 141 -6.74 1.26 9.43
N TYR A 142 -5.48 1.18 9.86
CA TYR A 142 -4.31 0.90 9.01
C TYR A 142 -3.65 -0.44 9.33
N ASP A 143 -4.25 -1.24 10.22
CA ASP A 143 -3.66 -2.51 10.65
C ASP A 143 -4.07 -3.69 9.74
N THR A 144 -3.75 -4.90 10.18
CA THR A 144 -4.04 -6.13 9.44
C THR A 144 -5.51 -6.52 9.36
N ASN A 145 -6.39 -5.90 10.15
CA ASN A 145 -7.81 -6.19 10.16
C ASN A 145 -8.64 -5.08 10.78
N GLN A 146 -9.63 -4.59 10.03
CA GLN A 146 -10.51 -3.52 10.52
C GLN A 146 -11.59 -4.00 11.52
N GLY A 147 -11.42 -5.17 12.15
CA GLY A 147 -12.44 -5.83 12.95
C GLY A 147 -12.16 -5.77 14.46
N ALA A 148 -13.04 -5.14 15.23
CA ALA A 148 -12.83 -4.93 16.67
C ALA A 148 -12.47 -6.20 17.47
N GLY A 149 -11.40 -6.09 18.28
CA GLY A 149 -11.21 -6.93 19.49
C GLY A 149 -9.97 -7.82 19.53
N ASN A 150 -9.02 -7.64 18.62
CA ASN A 150 -7.70 -8.28 18.64
C ASN A 150 -6.63 -7.44 19.36
N ASP A 151 -6.77 -6.11 19.41
CA ASP A 151 -5.76 -5.18 19.95
C ASP A 151 -6.28 -4.18 21.00
N GLY A 152 -7.59 -4.19 21.30
CA GLY A 152 -8.20 -3.35 22.32
C GLY A 152 -8.43 -1.89 21.91
N CYS A 153 -8.21 -1.53 20.64
CA CYS A 153 -8.40 -0.19 20.09
C CYS A 153 -9.83 0.02 19.56
N GLU A 154 -10.85 -0.19 20.41
CA GLU A 154 -12.25 0.00 20.01
C GLU A 154 -12.70 1.46 20.19
N TRP A 155 -13.03 2.13 19.08
CA TRP A 155 -13.63 3.48 19.06
C TRP A 155 -14.92 3.50 18.26
N ASP A 156 -15.91 4.26 18.72
CA ASP A 156 -17.22 4.31 18.07
C ASP A 156 -17.37 5.54 17.15
N GLN A 157 -17.70 5.33 15.88
CA GLN A 157 -17.92 6.40 14.89
C GLN A 157 -18.93 7.47 15.32
N ARG A 158 -19.85 7.14 16.23
CA ARG A 158 -20.80 8.12 16.77
C ARG A 158 -20.18 9.17 17.68
N CYS A 159 -18.94 8.96 18.08
CA CYS A 159 -18.18 9.90 18.89
C CYS A 159 -17.71 11.09 18.07
N ASP A 160 -17.63 10.93 16.75
CA ASP A 160 -17.55 12.03 15.80
C ASP A 160 -18.97 12.56 15.49
N PRO A 161 -19.30 13.81 15.90
CA PRO A 161 -20.61 14.39 15.66
C PRO A 161 -20.97 14.54 14.17
N THR A 162 -19.98 14.72 13.30
CA THR A 162 -20.17 14.91 11.86
C THR A 162 -20.46 13.59 11.17
N LEU A 163 -19.68 12.54 11.47
CA LEU A 163 -19.93 11.19 10.95
C LEU A 163 -21.21 10.56 11.51
N ALA A 164 -21.58 10.87 12.75
CA ALA A 164 -22.82 10.37 13.36
C ALA A 164 -24.11 10.78 12.60
N GLU A 165 -24.06 11.86 11.81
CA GLU A 165 -25.22 12.34 11.04
C GLU A 165 -25.38 11.65 9.69
N VAL A 166 -24.26 11.20 9.09
CA VAL A 166 -24.19 10.69 7.71
C VAL A 166 -24.04 9.17 7.62
N THR A 167 -23.59 8.53 8.69
CA THR A 167 -23.44 7.07 8.75
C THR A 167 -24.72 6.34 9.18
N ASN A 168 -24.79 5.05 8.87
CA ASN A 168 -25.85 4.15 9.35
C ASN A 168 -25.77 3.85 10.86
N CYS A 169 -24.82 4.46 11.57
CA CYS A 169 -24.54 4.23 12.99
C CYS A 169 -25.55 4.87 13.95
N ARG A 170 -26.67 5.36 13.44
CA ARG A 170 -27.67 6.07 14.22
C ARG A 170 -28.42 5.12 15.18
N GLY A 171 -28.18 5.26 16.49
CA GLY A 171 -29.11 4.81 17.54
C GLY A 171 -28.85 3.46 18.24
N SER A 172 -27.62 2.93 18.26
CA SER A 172 -27.30 1.64 18.91
C SER A 172 -26.62 1.76 20.29
N GLY A 173 -27.34 1.95 21.39
CA GLY A 173 -26.74 1.88 22.74
C GLY A 173 -25.72 3.00 23.08
N SER A 174 -24.94 2.83 24.15
CA SER A 174 -23.89 3.78 24.56
C SER A 174 -22.67 3.65 23.65
N ALA A 175 -22.23 4.76 23.06
CA ALA A 175 -20.98 4.83 22.30
C ALA A 175 -19.77 4.80 23.25
N THR A 176 -18.71 4.10 22.84
CA THR A 176 -17.42 4.07 23.53
C THR A 176 -16.50 5.07 22.83
N CYS A 177 -16.38 6.27 23.42
CA CYS A 177 -15.62 7.38 22.82
C CYS A 177 -14.19 7.52 23.34
N ASP A 178 -13.87 6.77 24.39
CA ASP A 178 -12.52 6.61 24.88
C ASP A 178 -12.08 5.18 24.50
N PRO A 179 -10.95 4.98 23.82
CA PRO A 179 -10.47 3.65 23.49
C PRO A 179 -10.31 2.82 24.77
N VAL A 180 -10.85 1.60 24.76
CA VAL A 180 -11.01 0.75 25.95
C VAL A 180 -9.66 0.48 26.64
N ASP A 181 -8.61 0.29 25.85
CA ASP A 181 -7.23 0.12 26.30
C ASP A 181 -6.30 1.12 25.58
N GLY A 182 -6.43 2.41 25.91
CA GLY A 182 -5.69 3.50 25.26
C GLY A 182 -4.16 3.31 25.16
N GLU A 183 -3.51 2.60 26.09
CA GLU A 183 -2.05 2.34 26.01
C GLU A 183 -1.69 1.32 24.91
N LEU A 184 -2.52 0.28 24.71
CA LEU A 184 -2.27 -0.70 23.65
C LEU A 184 -2.67 -0.14 22.29
N CYS A 185 -3.78 0.59 22.22
CA CYS A 185 -4.23 1.33 21.05
C CYS A 185 -3.19 2.39 20.63
N GLU A 186 -2.58 3.12 21.57
CA GLU A 186 -1.48 4.05 21.29
C GLU A 186 -0.25 3.32 20.74
N MET A 187 0.14 2.19 21.33
CA MET A 187 1.32 1.45 20.87
C MET A 187 1.14 0.81 19.48
N THR A 188 -0.06 0.31 19.18
CA THR A 188 -0.32 -0.40 17.92
C THR A 188 -0.61 0.58 16.80
N CYS A 189 -1.50 1.55 17.04
CA CYS A 189 -2.02 2.40 15.96
C CYS A 189 -1.20 3.63 15.69
N ALA A 190 -0.72 4.35 16.72
CA ALA A 190 -0.05 5.63 16.49
C ALA A 190 1.21 5.48 15.60
N SER A 191 1.87 4.31 15.64
CA SER A 191 3.04 4.04 14.81
C SER A 191 2.73 3.79 13.32
N ILE A 192 1.50 3.34 13.01
CA ILE A 192 1.06 3.00 11.65
C ILE A 192 0.01 3.99 11.10
N THR A 193 -0.33 5.03 11.85
CA THR A 193 -1.17 6.13 11.37
C THR A 193 -0.37 7.06 10.46
N PRO A 194 -0.76 7.25 9.18
CA PRO A 194 -0.13 8.20 8.27
C PRO A 194 -0.12 9.65 8.81
N ASN A 195 0.88 10.44 8.44
CA ASN A 195 0.89 11.87 8.75
C ASN A 195 -0.33 12.57 8.08
N GLY A 196 -1.05 13.36 8.87
CA GLY A 196 -2.30 14.01 8.47
C GLY A 196 -3.55 13.22 8.81
N CYS A 197 -3.44 12.07 9.48
CA CYS A 197 -4.57 11.21 9.79
C CYS A 197 -4.71 10.91 11.28
N ASP A 198 -5.92 10.53 11.70
CA ASP A 198 -6.14 9.83 12.95
C ASP A 198 -6.16 8.30 12.75
N CYS A 199 -6.05 7.56 13.85
CA CYS A 199 -6.05 6.08 13.85
C CYS A 199 -7.30 5.46 13.25
N PHE A 200 -8.41 6.19 13.13
CA PHE A 200 -9.73 5.63 12.78
C PHE A 200 -10.15 5.96 11.34
N GLY A 201 -9.25 6.58 10.58
CA GLY A 201 -9.41 6.88 9.16
C GLY A 201 -10.01 8.26 8.89
N CYS A 202 -9.94 9.21 9.83
CA CYS A 202 -10.21 10.61 9.57
C CYS A 202 -8.91 11.33 9.22
N CYS A 203 -8.82 11.85 7.99
CA CYS A 203 -7.59 12.44 7.47
C CYS A 203 -7.82 13.86 6.95
N GLU A 204 -6.82 14.72 7.13
CA GLU A 204 -6.77 16.03 6.51
C GLU A 204 -6.47 15.86 5.02
N LEU A 205 -7.50 15.87 4.17
CA LEU A 205 -7.34 15.73 2.71
C LEU A 205 -8.13 16.82 1.97
N PRO A 206 -7.55 17.45 0.93
CA PRO A 206 -6.13 17.40 0.56
C PRO A 206 -5.22 17.82 1.73
N ALA A 207 -4.02 17.25 1.85
CA ALA A 207 -3.19 17.47 3.03
C ALA A 207 -2.95 18.97 3.31
N ARG A 208 -2.99 19.36 4.59
CA ARG A 208 -2.86 20.76 5.06
C ARG A 208 -3.95 21.73 4.56
N SER A 209 -5.09 21.24 4.11
CA SER A 209 -6.21 22.08 3.67
C SER A 209 -7.05 22.64 4.81
N GLY A 210 -6.97 22.03 6.00
CA GLY A 210 -7.87 22.22 7.13
C GLY A 210 -9.21 21.48 6.98
N ASN A 211 -9.40 20.71 5.90
CA ASN A 211 -10.58 19.88 5.69
C ASN A 211 -10.26 18.44 6.07
N PHE A 212 -11.17 17.81 6.78
CA PHE A 212 -11.03 16.43 7.25
C PHE A 212 -12.11 15.56 6.63
N VAL A 213 -11.69 14.43 6.08
CA VAL A 213 -12.56 13.46 5.42
C VAL A 213 -12.30 12.06 5.92
N PHE A 214 -13.37 11.27 5.92
CA PHE A 214 -13.35 9.89 6.37
C PHE A 214 -13.08 8.94 5.20
N LEU A 215 -11.95 8.25 5.27
CA LEU A 215 -11.47 7.33 4.24
C LEU A 215 -12.43 6.17 4.00
N GLY A 216 -13.02 5.62 5.07
CA GLY A 216 -13.94 4.48 5.00
C GLY A 216 -15.36 4.82 4.52
N THR A 217 -15.55 5.95 3.81
CA THR A 217 -16.86 6.38 3.31
C THR A 217 -17.39 5.43 2.25
N GLN A 218 -18.69 5.16 2.31
CA GLN A 218 -19.38 4.23 1.42
C GLN A 218 -20.71 4.79 0.92
N ASP A 219 -21.16 4.26 -0.21
CA ASP A 219 -22.51 4.49 -0.71
C ASP A 219 -23.58 3.66 0.02
N MET A 220 -24.84 3.79 -0.40
CA MET A 220 -25.97 3.06 0.19
C MET A 220 -25.94 1.55 -0.05
N ASP A 221 -25.17 1.10 -1.04
CA ASP A 221 -25.00 -0.31 -1.38
C ASP A 221 -23.80 -0.93 -0.63
N GLY A 222 -23.05 -0.11 0.12
CA GLY A 222 -21.89 -0.52 0.90
C GLY A 222 -20.59 -0.58 0.09
N ASN A 223 -20.56 0.05 -1.09
CA ASN A 223 -19.32 0.15 -1.87
C ASN A 223 -18.49 1.33 -1.35
N PRO A 224 -17.15 1.19 -1.25
CA PRO A 224 -16.28 2.30 -0.90
C PRO A 224 -16.36 3.38 -1.98
N THR A 225 -16.32 4.64 -1.56
CA THR A 225 -16.46 5.79 -2.47
C THR A 225 -15.35 6.81 -2.37
N CYS A 226 -14.53 6.77 -1.32
CA CYS A 226 -13.50 7.78 -1.10
C CYS A 226 -12.18 7.36 -1.77
N THR A 227 -11.65 8.25 -2.61
CA THR A 227 -10.40 8.11 -3.36
C THR A 227 -9.69 9.47 -3.36
N LEU A 228 -8.41 9.53 -3.74
CA LEU A 228 -7.70 10.80 -3.86
C LEU A 228 -8.40 11.81 -4.78
N ASP A 229 -8.94 11.35 -5.91
CA ASP A 229 -9.68 12.18 -6.87
C ASP A 229 -11.00 12.75 -6.31
N ASP A 230 -11.59 12.08 -5.32
CA ASP A 230 -12.91 12.37 -4.78
C ASP A 230 -12.88 13.05 -3.40
N VAL A 231 -11.69 13.31 -2.83
CA VAL A 231 -11.53 13.87 -1.45
C VAL A 231 -12.25 15.17 -1.21
N GLU A 232 -12.48 15.97 -2.25
CA GLU A 232 -13.19 17.24 -2.14
C GLU A 232 -14.72 17.09 -2.21
N ASP A 233 -15.25 15.89 -2.53
CA ASP A 233 -16.68 15.61 -2.59
C ASP A 233 -17.18 15.03 -1.25
N PRO A 234 -17.94 15.81 -0.45
CA PRO A 234 -18.41 15.37 0.87
C PRO A 234 -19.44 14.24 0.82
N GLU A 235 -20.01 13.91 -0.34
CA GLU A 235 -20.89 12.75 -0.51
C GLU A 235 -20.10 11.47 -0.83
N ARG A 236 -18.85 11.58 -1.32
CA ARG A 236 -17.97 10.45 -1.63
C ARG A 236 -16.92 10.21 -0.55
N CYS A 237 -16.50 11.28 0.11
CA CYS A 237 -15.60 11.31 1.26
C CYS A 237 -16.26 12.14 2.38
N HIS A 238 -16.97 11.49 3.30
CA HIS A 238 -17.75 12.20 4.31
C HIS A 238 -16.85 13.03 5.24
N PRO A 239 -17.26 14.26 5.61
CA PRO A 239 -16.54 15.04 6.60
C PRO A 239 -16.44 14.32 7.95
N CYS A 240 -15.32 14.49 8.63
CA CYS A 240 -15.06 13.94 9.96
C CYS A 240 -14.37 14.95 10.89
N GLU A 241 -14.34 14.65 12.18
CA GLU A 241 -13.56 15.35 13.20
C GLU A 241 -12.50 14.36 13.73
N PRO A 242 -11.19 14.67 13.61
CA PRO A 242 -10.14 13.75 14.00
C PRO A 242 -10.14 13.53 15.52
N VAL A 243 -9.78 12.31 15.93
CA VAL A 243 -9.60 12.00 17.36
C VAL A 243 -8.28 12.59 17.87
N ASP A 244 -8.39 13.70 18.60
CA ASP A 244 -7.27 14.41 19.23
C ASP A 244 -6.40 13.51 20.15
N GLY A 245 -5.14 13.91 20.34
CA GLY A 245 -4.25 13.33 21.34
C GLY A 245 -3.20 12.41 20.72
N PHE A 246 -3.07 11.19 21.25
CA PHE A 246 -2.10 10.22 20.73
C PHE A 246 -2.46 9.68 19.35
N CYS A 247 -3.72 9.88 18.94
CA CYS A 247 -4.29 9.19 17.80
C CYS A 247 -4.17 9.98 16.50
N TYR A 248 -4.25 11.31 16.58
CA TYR A 248 -4.04 12.20 15.45
C TYR A 248 -2.56 12.45 15.23
N ASN A 249 -2.06 12.01 14.09
CA ASN A 249 -0.70 12.27 13.62
C ASN A 249 -0.75 13.51 12.72
N GLU A 250 -0.20 14.63 13.20
CA GLU A 250 -0.24 15.89 12.46
C GLU A 250 0.58 15.82 11.16
N CYS A 251 0.25 16.67 10.19
CA CYS A 251 1.00 16.81 8.96
C CYS A 251 1.83 18.11 8.98
N GLY A 252 3.14 17.97 9.17
CA GLY A 252 4.11 19.05 9.17
C GLY A 252 4.34 19.68 7.78
N ARG A 253 5.06 20.80 7.75
CA ARG A 253 5.34 21.52 6.49
C ARG A 253 6.26 20.74 5.54
N CYS A 254 7.27 20.08 6.10
CA CYS A 254 8.29 19.32 5.39
C CYS A 254 8.16 17.81 5.62
N GLU A 255 6.98 17.38 6.06
CA GLU A 255 6.64 15.97 6.20
C GLU A 255 5.84 15.54 4.98
N LEU A 256 6.12 14.33 4.49
CA LEU A 256 5.21 13.65 3.57
C LEU A 256 3.93 13.35 4.34
N CYS A 257 2.78 13.56 3.71
CA CYS A 257 1.47 13.36 4.31
C CYS A 257 0.60 12.57 3.35
N LEU A 258 -0.46 11.96 3.86
CA LEU A 258 -1.34 11.17 3.01
C LEU A 258 -1.85 11.98 1.80
N GLY A 259 -1.88 11.35 0.62
CA GLY A 259 -2.32 11.98 -0.62
C GLY A 259 -1.36 13.03 -1.19
N ARG A 260 -0.08 13.00 -0.81
CA ARG A 260 0.97 13.88 -1.36
C ARG A 260 2.28 13.15 -1.62
N GLY A 261 2.88 13.45 -2.76
CA GLY A 261 4.22 13.01 -3.13
C GLY A 261 5.31 14.01 -2.72
N PRO A 262 6.60 13.66 -2.89
CA PRO A 262 7.72 14.56 -2.63
C PRO A 262 7.64 15.88 -3.41
N GLU A 263 7.10 15.87 -4.62
CA GLU A 263 6.88 17.05 -5.45
C GLU A 263 5.98 18.11 -4.80
N ASP A 264 5.15 17.73 -3.83
CA ASP A 264 4.26 18.63 -3.10
C ASP A 264 4.95 19.33 -1.93
N LEU A 265 6.17 18.91 -1.59
CA LEU A 265 6.97 19.52 -0.54
C LEU A 265 7.67 20.79 -1.03
N PRO A 266 7.78 21.83 -0.19
CA PRO A 266 8.57 23.01 -0.50
C PRO A 266 10.04 22.69 -0.81
N ASP A 267 10.63 23.40 -1.77
CA ASP A 267 12.04 23.21 -2.20
C ASP A 267 13.06 23.25 -1.04
N ASP A 268 12.78 24.03 0.01
CA ASP A 268 13.64 24.18 1.19
C ASP A 268 13.55 23.02 2.19
N CYS A 269 12.64 22.06 1.97
CA CYS A 269 12.55 20.81 2.73
C CYS A 269 13.54 19.74 2.24
N PHE A 270 14.18 19.96 1.09
CA PHE A 270 15.17 19.03 0.55
C PHE A 270 16.58 19.42 0.99
N PRO A 271 17.45 18.44 1.30
CA PRO A 271 18.86 18.73 1.50
C PRO A 271 19.41 19.48 0.27
N PRO A 272 20.24 20.52 0.47
CA PRO A 272 20.86 21.19 -0.66
C PRO A 272 21.60 20.13 -1.49
N PRO A 273 21.52 20.19 -2.82
CA PRO A 273 22.25 19.25 -3.67
C PRO A 273 23.71 19.25 -3.21
N PRO A 274 24.38 18.09 -3.14
CA PRO A 274 25.76 18.04 -2.71
C PRO A 274 26.53 19.04 -3.55
N GLU A 275 27.07 20.08 -2.91
CA GLU A 275 27.89 21.05 -3.60
C GLU A 275 28.97 20.26 -4.33
N ASP A 276 29.01 20.41 -5.65
CA ASP A 276 29.99 19.79 -6.52
C ASP A 276 31.35 20.11 -5.91
N ALA A 277 31.89 19.17 -5.13
CA ALA A 277 33.07 19.37 -4.33
C ALA A 277 34.16 19.68 -5.33
N GLY A 278 34.41 20.99 -5.48
CA GLY A 278 35.17 21.54 -6.59
C GLY A 278 36.39 20.67 -6.77
N MET A 279 36.48 20.06 -7.96
CA MET A 279 37.61 19.22 -8.36
C MET A 279 38.89 19.84 -7.79
N PRO A 280 39.65 19.13 -6.93
CA PRO A 280 40.75 19.75 -6.23
C PRO A 280 41.70 20.30 -7.27
N ASP A 281 41.77 21.63 -7.34
CA ASP A 281 42.72 22.31 -8.19
C ASP A 281 44.10 21.78 -7.78
N ALA A 282 44.76 21.08 -8.69
CA ALA A 282 46.08 20.52 -8.48
C ALA A 282 47.11 21.67 -8.45
N GLY A 283 47.05 22.48 -7.40
CA GLY A 283 48.04 23.50 -7.05
C GLY A 283 49.01 22.94 -6.00
N PRO A 284 50.30 23.30 -6.05
CA PRO A 284 51.31 22.70 -5.20
C PRO A 284 51.18 23.18 -3.74
N GLU A 285 51.26 22.22 -2.80
CA GLU A 285 51.37 22.42 -1.34
C GLU A 285 52.64 23.23 -0.93
N PRO A 286 52.80 23.63 0.35
CA PRO A 286 51.83 24.15 1.32
C PRO A 286 52.35 25.43 2.01
N ASP A 287 51.47 26.34 2.42
CA ASP A 287 51.80 27.33 3.47
C ASP A 287 50.63 27.41 4.46
N GLY A 288 50.95 27.14 5.73
CA GLY A 288 49.99 26.99 6.81
C GLY A 288 49.20 28.27 7.10
N GLY A 289 47.88 28.14 7.04
CA GLY A 289 46.93 29.08 7.58
C GLY A 289 45.58 28.38 7.67
N PHE A 290 45.09 28.16 8.89
CA PHE A 290 43.68 27.79 9.11
C PHE A 290 42.80 28.89 8.51
N PRO A 291 41.91 28.60 7.55
CA PRO A 291 40.75 29.45 7.36
C PRO A 291 39.74 29.08 8.45
N ASP A 292 39.34 30.08 9.24
CA ASP A 292 38.13 30.03 10.05
C ASP A 292 36.97 29.57 9.14
N ALA A 293 36.43 28.38 9.42
CA ALA A 293 35.07 28.06 9.04
C ALA A 293 34.19 29.09 9.75
N GLY A 294 33.78 30.13 9.02
CA GLY A 294 32.72 31.02 9.49
C GLY A 294 31.48 30.18 9.79
N PRO A 295 30.62 30.61 10.72
CA PRO A 295 29.33 29.97 10.89
C PRO A 295 28.56 30.21 9.59
N GLU A 296 28.41 29.16 8.80
CA GLU A 296 27.42 29.18 7.72
C GLU A 296 26.07 29.47 8.37
N PRO A 297 25.25 30.37 7.79
CA PRO A 297 23.90 30.52 8.28
C PRO A 297 23.21 29.17 8.06
N ASP A 298 22.85 28.49 9.15
CA ASP A 298 21.79 27.49 9.18
C ASP A 298 20.52 28.13 8.60
N ALA A 299 20.41 28.21 7.28
CA ALA A 299 19.14 28.17 6.59
C ALA A 299 18.70 26.72 6.74
N GLY A 300 18.14 26.40 7.91
CA GLY A 300 17.85 25.05 8.33
C GLY A 300 17.01 24.35 7.28
N THR A 301 17.62 23.41 6.57
CA THR A 301 16.86 22.40 5.84
C THR A 301 16.12 21.59 6.89
N GLU A 302 14.81 21.74 6.92
CA GLU A 302 13.91 20.86 7.66
C GLU A 302 13.75 19.59 6.82
N ILE A 303 14.76 18.71 6.85
CA ILE A 303 14.66 17.38 6.25
C ILE A 303 13.57 16.62 7.03
N PRO A 304 12.72 15.81 6.39
CA PRO A 304 11.78 14.97 7.12
C PRO A 304 12.50 14.15 8.20
N THR A 305 11.98 14.24 9.42
CA THR A 305 12.46 13.51 10.59
C THR A 305 11.31 12.76 11.21
N CYS A 306 11.57 11.53 11.66
CA CYS A 306 10.59 10.77 12.44
C CYS A 306 10.79 11.07 13.92
N ASP A 307 9.76 11.59 14.59
CA ASP A 307 9.81 12.02 16.00
C ASP A 307 10.17 10.88 16.97
N ASP A 308 9.89 9.65 16.58
CA ASP A 308 10.19 8.42 17.34
C ASP A 308 11.56 7.80 16.99
N GLY A 309 12.33 8.46 16.13
CA GLY A 309 13.68 8.03 15.72
C GLY A 309 13.69 6.94 14.65
N ARG A 310 12.56 6.66 13.99
CA ARG A 310 12.53 5.84 12.77
C ARG A 310 13.41 6.44 11.67
N GLN A 311 13.83 5.59 10.74
CA GLN A 311 14.54 6.05 9.54
C GLN A 311 13.58 6.86 8.67
N ALA A 312 13.99 8.06 8.28
CA ALA A 312 13.28 8.85 7.29
C ALA A 312 13.48 8.28 5.87
N CYS A 313 12.43 8.36 5.04
CA CYS A 313 12.38 7.79 3.69
C CYS A 313 11.47 8.64 2.78
N GLY A 314 11.25 8.18 1.54
CA GLY A 314 10.22 8.72 0.65
C GLY A 314 10.60 10.03 -0.05
N VAL A 315 11.63 10.75 0.39
CA VAL A 315 12.14 11.93 -0.33
C VAL A 315 13.48 11.67 -1.03
N PRO A 316 13.73 12.27 -2.21
CA PRO A 316 14.99 12.13 -2.94
C PRO A 316 16.22 12.43 -2.07
N GLY A 317 17.19 11.53 -2.13
CA GLY A 317 18.45 11.63 -1.39
C GLY A 317 18.46 10.94 -0.02
N LEU A 318 17.31 10.45 0.46
CA LEU A 318 17.24 9.56 1.62
C LEU A 318 17.41 8.08 1.23
N PRO A 319 17.93 7.25 2.15
CA PRO A 319 18.00 5.81 1.94
C PRO A 319 16.60 5.17 1.93
N GLU A 320 16.43 4.16 1.07
CA GLU A 320 15.29 3.25 1.07
C GLU A 320 15.13 2.55 2.42
N CYS A 321 13.89 2.16 2.73
CA CYS A 321 13.61 1.43 3.95
C CYS A 321 14.27 0.05 3.96
N PRO A 322 14.67 -0.47 5.14
CA PRO A 322 15.14 -1.84 5.26
C PRO A 322 14.09 -2.84 4.77
N THR A 323 14.52 -4.07 4.44
CA THR A 323 13.61 -5.16 4.09
C THR A 323 12.50 -5.33 5.13
N ASP A 324 11.28 -5.53 4.64
CA ASP A 324 10.03 -5.64 5.40
C ASP A 324 9.52 -4.33 6.05
N TYR A 325 10.18 -3.19 5.84
CA TYR A 325 9.69 -1.88 6.27
C TYR A 325 9.08 -1.10 5.10
N TYR A 326 7.90 -0.54 5.34
CA TYR A 326 7.18 0.33 4.41
C TYR A 326 7.53 1.80 4.67
N CYS A 327 7.61 2.62 3.63
CA CYS A 327 7.80 4.06 3.82
C CYS A 327 6.46 4.76 4.08
N LEU A 328 5.99 4.73 5.33
CA LEU A 328 4.72 5.35 5.71
C LEU A 328 4.90 6.85 5.87
N THR A 329 4.42 7.64 4.91
CA THR A 329 4.44 9.11 4.95
C THR A 329 5.80 9.67 5.39
N GLY A 330 6.88 9.09 4.85
CA GLY A 330 8.25 9.53 5.13
C GLY A 330 8.96 8.85 6.31
N CYS A 331 8.35 7.86 6.96
CA CYS A 331 8.96 7.08 8.04
C CYS A 331 8.90 5.57 7.81
N CYS A 332 10.06 4.90 7.89
CA CYS A 332 10.15 3.45 7.74
C CYS A 332 9.43 2.72 8.88
N THR A 333 8.35 2.05 8.53
CA THR A 333 7.37 1.48 9.45
C THR A 333 7.20 0.00 9.20
N LEU A 334 7.13 -0.78 10.27
CA LEU A 334 6.91 -2.22 10.19
C LEU A 334 5.45 -2.51 10.54
N PHE A 335 4.78 -3.24 9.64
CA PHE A 335 3.39 -3.65 9.81
C PHE A 335 3.34 -5.11 10.30
N PHE A 336 2.53 -5.39 11.32
CA PHE A 336 2.51 -6.68 12.04
C PHE A 336 1.14 -7.33 12.07
#